data_AF-A0A0E3RQR2-F1
#
_entry.id   AF-A0A0E3RQR2-F1
#
_cell.length_a   1.000
_cell.length_b   1.000
_cell.length_c   1.000
_cell.angle_alpha   90.00
_cell.angle_beta   90.00
_cell.angle_gamma   90.00
#
_symmetry.space_group_name_H-M   'P 1'
#
loop_
_entity.id
_entity.type
_entity.pdbx_description
1 polymer ?
#
loop_
_entity_poly.entity_id
_entity_poly.type
_entity_poly.pdbx_seq_one_letter_code
_entity_poly.pdbx_strand_id
1 'polypeptide(L)' 'MELKDLNNFVQAANEEQLKAFGFLGQWMMENVPRYCTCASKCNQNCELAKALGEALATAGQRLQGQ' A
#
# COMPACT_ATOMS: atom_id res chain seq x y z
N MET A 1 13.77 -7.10 6.04
CA MET A 1 12.98 -6.65 4.90
C MET A 1 13.23 -5.16 4.75
N GLU A 2 14.04 -4.79 3.77
CA GLU A 2 14.29 -3.39 3.44
C GLU A 2 13.07 -2.79 2.71
N LEU A 3 12.97 -1.46 2.67
CA LEU A 3 11.86 -0.78 2.00
C LEU A 3 11.77 -1.11 0.50
N LYS A 4 12.92 -1.38 -0.15
CA LYS A 4 12.99 -1.89 -1.53
C LYS A 4 12.34 -3.27 -1.70
N ASP A 5 12.35 -4.10 -0.65
CA ASP A 5 11.82 -5.46 -0.72
C ASP A 5 10.28 -5.46 -0.87
N LEU A 6 9.60 -4.44 -0.34
CA LEU A 6 8.14 -4.36 -0.39
C LEU A 6 7.62 -4.07 -1.82
N ASN A 7 8.26 -3.14 -2.53
CA ASN A 7 7.92 -2.86 -3.92
C ASN A 7 8.30 -4.03 -4.84
N ASN A 8 9.47 -4.66 -4.59
CA ASN A 8 9.87 -5.86 -5.33
C ASN A 8 8.89 -7.02 -5.10
N PHE A 9 8.40 -7.19 -3.88
CA PHE A 9 7.35 -8.17 -3.57
C PHE A 9 6.10 -7.91 -4.39
N VAL A 10 5.58 -6.68 -4.42
CA VAL A 10 4.37 -6.36 -5.19
C VAL A 10 4.57 -6.53 -6.70
N GLN A 11 5.78 -6.32 -7.22
CA GLN A 11 6.10 -6.58 -8.64
C GLN A 11 6.12 -8.08 -8.98
N ALA A 12 6.60 -8.92 -8.06
CA ALA A 12 6.64 -10.37 -8.22
C ALA A 12 5.35 -11.08 -7.76
N ALA A 13 4.43 -10.36 -7.12
CA ALA A 13 3.22 -10.91 -6.54
C ALA A 13 2.32 -11.57 -7.59
N ASN A 14 1.76 -12.72 -7.21
CA ASN A 14 0.73 -13.41 -7.98
C ASN A 14 -0.64 -12.72 -7.85
N GLU A 15 -1.64 -13.18 -8.60
CA GLU A 15 -2.96 -12.54 -8.65
C GLU A 15 -3.66 -12.49 -7.29
N GLU A 16 -3.58 -13.55 -6.48
CA GLU A 16 -4.20 -13.60 -5.15
C GLU A 16 -3.55 -12.61 -4.19
N GLN A 17 -2.22 -12.55 -4.19
CA GLN A 17 -1.44 -11.59 -3.40
C GLN A 17 -1.73 -10.16 -3.83
N LEU A 18 -1.84 -9.91 -5.14
CA LEU A 18 -2.23 -8.59 -5.67
C LEU A 18 -3.63 -8.21 -5.23
N LYS A 19 -4.61 -9.12 -5.31
CA LYS A 19 -5.99 -8.87 -4.84
C LYS A 19 -6.03 -8.53 -3.35
N ALA A 20 -5.28 -9.25 -2.52
CA ALA A 20 -5.19 -8.95 -1.10
C ALA A 20 -4.59 -7.56 -0.83
N PHE A 21 -3.48 -7.21 -1.51
CA PHE A 21 -2.86 -5.90 -1.38
C PHE A 21 -3.75 -4.77 -1.94
N GLY A 22 -4.42 -5.00 -3.07
CA GLY A 22 -5.35 -4.05 -3.66
C GLY A 22 -6.56 -3.77 -2.75
N PHE A 23 -7.16 -4.83 -2.19
CA PHE A 23 -8.22 -4.70 -1.20
C PHE A 23 -7.77 -3.90 0.02
N LEU A 24 -6.60 -4.24 0.59
CA LEU A 24 -6.05 -3.52 1.73
C LEU A 24 -5.79 -2.05 1.39
N GLY A 25 -5.23 -1.77 0.21
CA GLY A 25 -4.94 -0.42 -0.26
C GLY A 25 -6.20 0.43 -0.37
N GLN A 26 -7.24 -0.13 -1.01
CA GLN A 26 -8.53 0.54 -1.14
C GLN A 26 -9.18 0.77 0.23
N TRP A 27 -9.22 -0.26 1.08
CA TRP A 27 -9.75 -0.14 2.43
C TRP A 27 -9.02 0.95 3.22
N MET A 28 -7.69 1.00 3.16
CA MET A 28 -6.91 2.04 3.83
C MET A 28 -7.20 3.43 3.28
N MET A 29 -7.33 3.62 1.96
CA MET A 29 -7.70 4.92 1.40
C MET A 29 -9.04 5.43 1.92
N GLU A 30 -10.04 4.57 2.04
CA GLU A 30 -11.38 4.92 2.52
C GLU A 30 -11.41 5.18 4.03
N ASN A 31 -10.60 4.47 4.81
CA ASN A 31 -10.71 4.42 6.27
C ASN A 31 -9.65 5.26 7.00
N VAL A 32 -8.51 5.58 6.36
CA VAL A 32 -7.47 6.43 6.96
C VAL A 32 -8.02 7.80 7.40
N PRO A 33 -8.83 8.54 6.62
CA PRO A 33 -9.39 9.81 7.08
C PRO A 33 -10.29 9.68 8.32
N ARG A 34 -10.91 8.50 8.51
CA ARG A 34 -11.84 8.22 9.61
C ARG A 34 -11.14 7.78 10.89
N TYR A 35 -10.10 6.96 10.77
CA TYR A 35 -9.45 6.33 11.94
C TYR A 35 -8.04 6.86 12.22
N CYS A 36 -7.36 7.44 11.24
CA CYS A 36 -6.04 8.03 11.42
C CYS A 36 -6.15 9.54 11.69
N THR A 37 -6.77 9.89 12.81
CA THR A 37 -7.03 11.28 13.21
C THR A 37 -5.88 11.91 14.00
N CYS A 38 -4.80 11.16 14.25
CA CYS A 38 -3.64 11.67 14.96
C CYS A 38 -2.97 12.80 14.16
N ALA A 39 -2.50 13.84 14.84
CA ALA A 39 -1.76 14.94 14.21
C ALA A 39 -0.44 14.48 13.57
N SER A 40 0.04 13.29 13.94
CA SER A 40 1.23 12.68 13.35
C SER A 40 0.94 12.29 11.89
N LYS A 41 1.53 13.03 10.95
CA LYS A 41 1.44 12.75 9.52
C LYS A 41 2.34 11.55 9.14
N CYS A 42 2.06 10.38 9.71
CA CYS A 42 2.89 9.18 9.57
C CYS A 42 3.14 8.81 8.09
N ASN A 43 2.11 8.91 7.24
CA ASN A 43 2.24 8.67 5.80
C ASN A 43 3.15 9.67 5.06
N GLN A 44 3.47 10.82 5.66
CA GLN A 44 4.37 11.83 5.09
C GLN A 44 5.77 11.79 5.72
N ASN A 45 5.84 11.46 7.02
CA ASN A 45 7.06 11.58 7.82
C ASN A 45 7.73 10.24 8.13
N CYS A 46 7.07 9.11 7.90
CA CYS A 46 7.62 7.77 8.11
C CYS A 46 7.87 7.10 6.75
N GLU A 47 9.15 6.83 6.45
CA GLU A 47 9.56 6.19 5.20
C GLU A 47 8.91 4.81 5.01
N LEU A 48 8.72 4.06 6.11
CA LEU A 48 8.03 2.77 6.08
C LEU A 48 6.56 2.91 5.69
N ALA A 49 5.85 3.89 6.26
CA ALA A 49 4.45 4.13 5.93
C ALA A 49 4.29 4.62 4.49
N LYS A 50 5.24 5.43 4.00
CA LYS A 50 5.29 5.89 2.61
C LYS A 50 5.51 4.72 1.65
N ALA A 51 6.51 3.88 1.89
CA ALA A 51 6.80 2.70 1.07
C ALA A 51 5.61 1.72 1.03
N LEU A 52 4.91 1.53 2.16
CA LEU A 52 3.69 0.73 2.21
C LEU A 52 2.59 1.33 1.34
N GLY A 53 2.36 2.65 1.41
CA GLY A 53 1.39 3.33 0.55
C GLY A 53 1.68 3.17 -0.94
N GLU A 54 2.96 3.31 -1.34
CA GLU A 54 3.40 3.12 -2.72
C GLU A 54 3.20 1.68 -3.20
N ALA A 55 3.50 0.69 -2.36
CA ALA A 55 3.31 -0.72 -2.66
C ALA A 55 1.81 -1.06 -2.85
N LEU A 56 0.94 -0.53 -1.99
CA LEU A 56 -0.51 -0.71 -2.09
C LEU A 56 -1.08 -0.06 -3.36
N ALA A 57 -0.63 1.15 -3.70
CA ALA A 57 -1.02 1.83 -4.95
C ALA A 57 -0.56 1.03 -6.18
N THR A 58 0.67 0.52 -6.17
CA THR A 58 1.23 -0.32 -7.24
C THR A 58 0.41 -1.60 -7.42
N ALA A 59 0.01 -2.25 -6.34
CA ALA A 59 -0.83 -3.45 -6.40
C ALA A 59 -2.19 -3.15 -7.06
N GLY A 60 -2.82 -2.02 -6.70
CA GLY A 60 -4.06 -1.54 -7.34
C GLY A 60 -3.90 -1.29 -8.83
N GLN A 61 -2.80 -0.65 -9.25
CA GLN A 61 -2.50 -0.43 -10.68
C GLN A 61 -2.31 -1.74 -11.45
N ARG A 62 -1.59 -2.72 -10.87
CA ARG A 62 -1.39 -4.03 -11.51
C ARG A 62 -2.70 -4.81 -11.68
N LEU A 63 -3.66 -4.64 -10.76
CA LEU A 63 -4.99 -5.25 -10.88
C LEU A 63 -5.88 -4.56 -11.94
N GLN A 64 -5.73 -3.26 -12.15
CA GLN A 64 -6.51 -2.50 -13.14
C GLN A 64 -5.95 -2.59 -14.57
N GLY A 65 -4.69 -2.98 -14.71
CA GLY A 65 -4.00 -3.15 -15.99
C GLY A 65 -4.09 -4.55 -16.60
N GLN A 66 -4.96 -5.42 -16.08
CA GLN A 66 -5.42 -6.66 -16.71
C GLN A 66 -6.80 -6.44 -17.35
#